data_AF-A0A950SLJ1-F1
#
_entry.id   AF-A0A950SLJ1-F1
#
_cell.length_a   1.000
_cell.length_b   1.000
_cell.length_c   1.000
_cell.angle_alpha   90.00
_cell.angle_beta   90.00
_cell.angle_gamma   90.00
#
_symmetry.space_group_name_H-M   'P 1'
#
loop_
_entity.id
_entity.type
_entity.pdbx_description
1 polymer ?
#
loop_
_entity_poly.entity_id
_entity_poly.type
_entity_poly.pdbx_seq_one_letter_code
_entity_poly.pdbx_strand_id
1 'polypeptide(L)'
;MRDVGYLHARAGAAQALLRLGERKSAIEVARAELADVRVFAAPRALGIAARVAGLAEGGERGLELLHESVASLRESSARLELAHSLTELGAALRRAGERKAASEPLGEALELAARCGARRLAGRAREELKATGARPRRAWRTGVEALTPSELRVVRLAAEGATNREIAHQLYVTLKTVEGHLSRAYTKLEIPGREELPRVLEPEKTRVPTP
;
A
#
# COMPACT_ATOMS: atom_id res chain seq x y z
N MET A 1 -20.64 11.27 30.95
CA MET A 1 -20.02 11.73 29.68
C MET A 1 -18.59 11.21 29.70
N ARG A 2 -18.30 10.08 29.04
CA ARG A 2 -16.94 9.50 29.05
C ARG A 2 -16.11 10.23 27.99
N ASP A 3 -14.99 10.79 28.42
CA ASP A 3 -14.09 11.61 27.61
C ASP A 3 -13.56 10.82 26.41
N VAL A 4 -13.49 11.44 25.22
CA VAL A 4 -13.03 10.77 23.99
C VAL A 4 -11.59 10.26 24.12
N GLY A 5 -10.80 10.87 25.01
CA GLY A 5 -9.47 10.40 25.39
C GLY A 5 -9.45 9.01 26.07
N TYR A 6 -10.51 8.63 26.78
CA TYR A 6 -10.61 7.33 27.46
C TYR A 6 -10.86 6.17 26.50
N LEU A 7 -11.45 6.43 25.34
CA LEU A 7 -11.72 5.41 24.33
C LEU A 7 -10.39 4.89 23.72
N HIS A 8 -9.39 5.74 23.50
CA HIS A 8 -8.09 5.32 22.95
C HIS A 8 -7.22 4.47 23.90
N ALA A 9 -7.45 4.53 25.22
CA ALA A 9 -6.65 3.77 26.19
C ALA A 9 -6.91 2.26 26.09
N ARG A 10 -8.15 1.85 25.78
CA ARG A 10 -8.52 0.43 25.64
C ARG A 10 -7.98 -0.18 24.35
N ALA A 11 -7.88 0.61 23.27
CA ALA A 11 -7.26 0.16 22.02
C ALA A 11 -5.77 -0.15 22.21
N GLY A 12 -5.08 0.67 23.01
CA GLY A 12 -3.71 0.41 23.43
C GLY A 12 -3.58 -0.85 24.29
N ALA A 13 -4.49 -1.04 25.25
CA ALA A 13 -4.51 -2.21 26.11
C ALA A 13 -4.77 -3.52 25.35
N ALA A 14 -5.74 -3.54 24.43
CA ALA A 14 -6.02 -4.71 23.59
C ALA A 14 -4.82 -5.07 22.68
N GLN A 15 -4.13 -4.08 22.12
CA GLN A 15 -2.90 -4.33 21.36
C GLN A 15 -1.76 -4.89 22.24
N ALA A 16 -1.62 -4.40 23.47
CA ALA A 16 -0.65 -4.94 24.43
C ALA A 16 -0.96 -6.40 24.79
N LEU A 17 -2.23 -6.71 25.08
CA LEU A 17 -2.70 -8.07 25.37
C LEU A 17 -2.43 -9.03 24.20
N LEU A 18 -2.64 -8.58 22.96
CA LEU A 18 -2.29 -9.39 21.77
C LEU A 18 -0.81 -9.71 21.69
N ARG A 19 0.08 -8.76 22.03
CA ARG A 19 1.53 -9.00 22.05
C ARG A 19 1.97 -9.93 23.18
N LEU A 20 1.20 -9.97 24.27
CA LEU A 20 1.43 -10.88 25.40
C LEU A 20 0.83 -12.28 25.18
N GLY A 21 0.10 -12.51 24.08
CA GLY A 21 -0.56 -13.78 23.79
C GLY A 21 -1.91 -13.98 24.48
N GLU A 22 -2.39 -12.98 25.23
CA GLU A 22 -3.64 -13.01 26.00
C GLU A 22 -4.86 -12.74 25.12
N ARG A 23 -5.10 -13.62 24.15
CA ARG A 23 -6.06 -13.39 23.07
C ARG A 23 -7.51 -13.25 23.56
N LYS A 24 -7.92 -14.04 24.56
CA LYS A 24 -9.29 -13.97 25.11
C LYS A 24 -9.57 -12.60 25.71
N SER A 25 -8.69 -12.13 26.59
CA SER A 25 -8.82 -10.80 27.21
C SER A 25 -8.72 -9.68 26.18
N ALA A 26 -7.87 -9.82 25.15
CA ALA A 26 -7.81 -8.86 24.05
C ALA A 26 -9.14 -8.74 23.30
N ILE A 27 -9.80 -9.86 23.02
CA ILE A 27 -11.13 -9.88 22.36
C ILE A 27 -12.18 -9.20 23.24
N GLU A 28 -12.22 -9.52 24.53
CA GLU A 28 -13.19 -8.93 25.46
C GLU A 28 -13.05 -7.39 25.53
N VAL A 29 -11.82 -6.90 25.71
CA VAL A 29 -11.54 -5.47 25.80
C VAL A 29 -11.87 -4.77 24.47
N ALA A 30 -11.48 -5.36 23.34
CA ALA A 30 -11.72 -4.77 22.02
C ALA A 30 -13.22 -4.74 21.66
N ARG A 31 -13.99 -5.78 22.00
CA ARG A 31 -15.44 -5.82 21.80
C ARG A 31 -16.16 -4.76 22.64
N ALA A 32 -15.79 -4.65 23.91
CA ALA A 32 -16.38 -3.66 24.81
C ALA A 32 -16.13 -2.23 24.31
N GLU A 33 -14.91 -1.93 23.85
CA GLU A 33 -14.60 -0.63 23.26
C GLU A 33 -15.37 -0.38 21.97
N LEU A 34 -15.40 -1.35 21.05
CA LEU A 34 -16.15 -1.19 19.79
C LEU A 34 -17.65 -0.94 20.03
N ALA A 35 -18.24 -1.63 21.02
CA ALA A 35 -19.63 -1.39 21.42
C ALA A 35 -19.83 0.03 21.96
N ASP A 36 -18.95 0.50 22.85
CA ASP A 36 -19.00 1.86 23.40
C ASP A 36 -18.87 2.92 22.29
N VAL A 37 -17.94 2.74 21.34
CA VAL A 37 -17.67 3.70 20.25
C VAL A 37 -18.82 3.77 19.24
N ARG A 38 -19.49 2.64 18.96
CA ARG A 38 -20.64 2.59 18.03
C ARG A 38 -21.78 3.49 18.47
N VAL A 39 -21.95 3.73 19.77
CA VAL A 39 -22.96 4.65 20.31
C VAL A 39 -22.74 6.10 19.84
N PHE A 40 -21.48 6.51 19.71
CA PHE A 40 -21.12 7.89 19.34
C PHE A 40 -20.86 8.07 17.84
N ALA A 41 -20.69 6.97 17.09
CA ALA A 41 -20.56 6.91 15.63
C ALA A 41 -19.51 7.86 15.01
N ALA A 42 -18.49 8.28 15.77
CA ALA A 42 -17.41 9.11 15.25
C ALA A 42 -16.52 8.28 14.30
N PRO A 43 -16.44 8.60 12.98
CA PRO A 43 -15.85 7.69 11.99
C PRO A 43 -14.40 7.29 12.27
N ARG A 44 -13.57 8.25 12.75
CA ARG A 44 -12.18 7.96 13.15
C ARG A 44 -12.10 6.97 14.31
N ALA A 45 -12.90 7.18 15.36
CA ALA A 45 -12.87 6.33 16.55
C ALA A 45 -13.40 4.93 16.22
N LEU A 46 -14.50 4.86 15.48
CA LEU A 46 -15.11 3.60 15.03
C LEU A 46 -14.11 2.79 14.21
N GLY A 47 -13.43 3.46 13.28
CA GLY A 47 -12.36 2.89 12.48
C GLY A 47 -11.25 2.24 13.30
N ILE A 48 -10.73 2.95 14.31
CA ILE A 48 -9.64 2.45 15.16
C ILE A 48 -10.10 1.27 16.00
N ALA A 49 -11.27 1.37 16.65
CA ALA A 49 -11.82 0.30 17.48
C ALA A 49 -12.10 -0.97 16.65
N ALA A 50 -12.69 -0.81 15.46
CA ALA A 50 -12.96 -1.92 14.55
C ALA A 50 -11.67 -2.62 14.08
N ARG A 51 -10.58 -1.87 13.82
CA ARG A 51 -9.28 -2.47 13.49
C ARG A 51 -8.76 -3.35 14.62
N VAL A 52 -8.78 -2.83 15.85
CA VAL A 52 -8.27 -3.55 17.02
C VAL A 52 -9.10 -4.80 17.31
N ALA A 53 -10.43 -4.71 17.24
CA ALA A 53 -11.32 -5.85 17.35
C ALA A 53 -11.06 -6.88 16.25
N GLY A 54 -10.88 -6.45 15.01
CA GLY A 54 -10.57 -7.32 13.88
C GLY A 54 -9.26 -8.10 14.05
N LEU A 55 -8.22 -7.45 14.57
CA LEU A 55 -6.95 -8.10 14.90
C LEU A 55 -7.07 -9.12 16.03
N ALA A 56 -7.88 -8.83 17.05
CA ALA A 56 -8.06 -9.72 18.20
C ALA A 56 -8.86 -10.98 17.82
N GLU A 57 -9.94 -10.81 17.08
CA GLU A 57 -10.82 -11.88 16.62
C GLU A 57 -10.09 -12.77 15.60
N GLY A 58 -9.54 -12.18 14.53
CA GLY A 58 -9.01 -12.91 13.39
C GLY A 58 -10.08 -13.75 12.67
N GLY A 59 -9.64 -14.61 11.75
CA GLY A 59 -10.56 -15.42 10.93
C GLY A 59 -11.50 -14.56 10.08
N GLU A 60 -12.66 -15.11 9.74
CA GLU A 60 -13.70 -14.44 8.96
C GLU A 60 -14.26 -13.20 9.68
N ARG A 61 -14.59 -13.34 10.97
CA ARG A 61 -15.08 -12.21 11.78
C ARG A 61 -14.06 -11.07 11.86
N GLY A 62 -12.78 -11.40 11.98
CA GLY A 62 -11.71 -10.41 11.99
C GLY A 62 -11.62 -9.64 10.67
N LEU A 63 -11.81 -10.33 9.53
CA LEU A 63 -11.84 -9.70 8.22
C LEU A 63 -13.03 -8.74 8.06
N GLU A 64 -14.23 -9.14 8.48
CA GLU A 64 -15.42 -8.26 8.47
C GLU A 64 -15.16 -6.95 9.24
N LEU A 65 -14.59 -7.05 10.43
CA LEU A 65 -14.26 -5.89 11.27
C LEU A 65 -13.16 -5.02 10.67
N LEU A 66 -12.19 -5.62 9.98
CA LEU A 66 -11.16 -4.87 9.24
C LEU A 66 -11.73 -4.14 8.02
N HIS A 67 -12.73 -4.72 7.34
CA HIS A 67 -13.48 -4.02 6.29
C HIS A 67 -14.31 -2.86 6.86
N GLU A 68 -15.02 -3.06 7.98
CA GLU A 68 -15.73 -1.99 8.70
C GLU A 68 -14.77 -0.85 9.08
N SER A 69 -13.59 -1.20 9.61
CA SER A 69 -12.55 -0.23 9.95
C SER A 69 -12.16 0.65 8.76
N VAL A 70 -11.87 0.04 7.60
CA VAL A 70 -11.51 0.77 6.38
C VAL A 70 -12.66 1.67 5.92
N ALA A 71 -13.90 1.16 5.92
CA ALA A 71 -15.07 1.93 5.52
C ALA A 71 -15.26 3.18 6.39
N SER A 72 -15.25 3.04 7.71
CA SER A 72 -15.38 4.18 8.62
C SER A 72 -14.23 5.18 8.51
N LEU A 73 -13.00 4.72 8.24
CA LEU A 73 -11.85 5.61 8.11
C LEU A 73 -11.84 6.38 6.79
N ARG A 74 -12.43 5.83 5.72
CA ARG A 74 -12.62 6.54 4.44
C ARG A 74 -13.56 7.74 4.59
N GLU A 75 -14.51 7.68 5.52
CA GLU A 75 -15.41 8.80 5.85
C GLU A 75 -14.74 9.86 6.74
N SER A 76 -13.47 9.67 7.11
CA SER A 76 -12.72 10.59 7.98
C SER A 76 -11.51 11.19 7.27
N SER A 77 -10.96 12.27 7.83
CA SER A 77 -9.68 12.85 7.38
C SER A 77 -8.45 12.10 7.92
N ALA A 78 -8.62 11.01 8.67
CA ALA A 78 -7.56 10.30 9.39
C ALA A 78 -6.73 9.36 8.48
N ARG A 79 -6.00 9.93 7.52
CA ARG A 79 -5.25 9.18 6.48
C ARG A 79 -4.23 8.18 7.04
N LEU A 80 -3.54 8.52 8.13
CA LEU A 80 -2.59 7.62 8.76
C LEU A 80 -3.29 6.40 9.37
N GLU A 81 -4.44 6.60 10.00
CA GLU A 81 -5.24 5.51 10.54
C GLU A 81 -5.77 4.61 9.43
N LEU A 82 -6.22 5.21 8.32
CA LEU A 82 -6.65 4.45 7.13
C LEU A 82 -5.50 3.58 6.59
N ALA A 83 -4.28 4.12 6.50
CA ALA A 83 -3.11 3.35 6.07
C ALA A 83 -2.80 2.16 7.01
N HIS A 84 -2.96 2.34 8.32
CA HIS A 84 -2.84 1.25 9.29
C HIS A 84 -3.89 0.16 9.04
N SER A 85 -5.17 0.53 8.89
CA SER A 85 -6.25 -0.44 8.68
C SER A 85 -6.14 -1.18 7.36
N LEU A 86 -5.77 -0.49 6.27
CA LEU A 86 -5.52 -1.12 4.98
C LEU A 86 -4.34 -2.10 5.02
N THR A 87 -3.27 -1.77 5.77
CA THR A 87 -2.14 -2.69 5.97
C THR A 87 -2.59 -3.96 6.69
N GLU A 88 -3.38 -3.83 7.77
CA GLU A 88 -3.88 -5.00 8.51
C GLU A 88 -4.88 -5.83 7.72
N LEU A 89 -5.81 -5.19 7.00
CA LEU A 89 -6.77 -5.87 6.12
C LEU A 89 -6.04 -6.67 5.04
N GLY A 90 -5.09 -6.03 4.35
CA GLY A 90 -4.29 -6.69 3.33
C GLY A 90 -3.47 -7.87 3.86
N ALA A 91 -2.86 -7.71 5.03
CA ALA A 91 -2.13 -8.80 5.69
C ALA A 91 -3.06 -9.95 6.11
N ALA A 92 -4.27 -9.64 6.58
CA ALA A 92 -5.28 -10.63 6.94
C ALA A 92 -5.80 -11.41 5.73
N LEU A 93 -6.14 -10.72 4.63
CA LEU A 93 -6.55 -11.33 3.35
C LEU A 93 -5.45 -12.23 2.79
N ARG A 94 -4.18 -11.80 2.87
CA ARG A 94 -3.04 -12.63 2.47
C ARG A 94 -2.95 -13.91 3.29
N ARG A 95 -3.10 -13.83 4.61
CA ARG A 95 -3.09 -15.00 5.52
C ARG A 95 -4.28 -15.93 5.27
N ALA A 96 -5.42 -15.40 4.84
CA ALA A 96 -6.60 -16.17 4.44
C ALA A 96 -6.46 -16.82 3.04
N GLY A 97 -5.35 -16.61 2.33
CA GLY A 97 -5.12 -17.15 0.99
C GLY A 97 -5.63 -16.27 -0.15
N GLU A 98 -6.31 -15.17 0.16
CA GLU A 98 -6.89 -14.21 -0.80
C GLU A 98 -5.87 -13.21 -1.33
N ARG A 99 -4.76 -13.71 -1.89
CA ARG A 99 -3.61 -12.92 -2.34
C ARG A 99 -3.97 -11.81 -3.32
N LYS A 100 -4.96 -12.06 -4.20
CA LYS A 100 -5.44 -11.07 -5.19
C LYS A 100 -6.17 -9.92 -4.49
N ALA A 101 -7.10 -10.22 -3.59
CA ALA A 101 -7.84 -9.24 -2.82
C ALA A 101 -6.94 -8.43 -1.87
N ALA A 102 -5.85 -9.05 -1.37
CA ALA A 102 -4.87 -8.38 -0.51
C ALA A 102 -4.07 -7.28 -1.22
N SER A 103 -3.82 -7.39 -2.52
CA SER A 103 -2.89 -6.50 -3.24
C SER A 103 -3.36 -5.04 -3.33
N GLU A 104 -4.65 -4.80 -3.50
CA GLU A 104 -5.26 -3.48 -3.61
C GLU A 104 -5.16 -2.66 -2.32
N PRO A 105 -5.64 -3.15 -1.15
CA PRO A 105 -5.49 -2.42 0.11
C PRO A 105 -4.02 -2.22 0.50
N LEU A 106 -3.12 -3.16 0.18
CA LEU A 106 -1.69 -3.01 0.46
C LEU A 106 -1.01 -1.94 -0.41
N GLY A 107 -1.44 -1.79 -1.67
CA GLY A 107 -0.99 -0.72 -2.55
C GLY A 107 -1.40 0.66 -2.03
N GLU A 108 -2.68 0.81 -1.71
CA GLU A 108 -3.21 2.07 -1.14
C GLU A 108 -2.59 2.39 0.23
N ALA A 109 -2.38 1.38 1.08
CA ALA A 109 -1.70 1.55 2.36
C ALA A 109 -0.29 2.08 2.20
N LEU A 110 0.46 1.56 1.22
CA LEU A 110 1.82 2.01 0.93
C LEU A 110 1.86 3.48 0.49
N GLU A 111 0.96 3.88 -0.42
CA GLU A 111 0.86 5.26 -0.90
C GLU A 111 0.49 6.22 0.22
N LEU A 112 -0.54 5.91 1.01
CA LEU A 112 -0.98 6.74 2.12
C LEU A 112 0.11 6.85 3.19
N ALA A 113 0.76 5.73 3.55
CA ALA A 113 1.84 5.75 4.53
C ALA A 113 3.04 6.58 4.05
N ALA A 114 3.39 6.51 2.75
CA ALA A 114 4.44 7.33 2.17
C ALA A 114 4.10 8.82 2.21
N ARG A 115 2.87 9.20 1.82
CA ARG A 115 2.39 10.60 1.88
C ARG A 115 2.36 11.16 3.30
N CYS A 116 2.08 10.32 4.30
CA CYS A 116 2.12 10.70 5.72
C CYS A 116 3.54 10.67 6.33
N GLY A 117 4.59 10.31 5.57
CA GLY A 117 5.95 10.17 6.08
C GLY A 117 6.17 8.99 7.03
N ALA A 118 5.21 8.06 7.13
CA ALA A 118 5.23 6.92 8.04
C ALA A 118 6.11 5.78 7.51
N ARG A 119 7.44 6.00 7.48
CA ARG A 119 8.43 5.10 6.85
C ARG A 119 8.34 3.64 7.29
N ARG A 120 8.14 3.38 8.59
CA ARG A 120 8.00 2.00 9.12
C ARG A 120 6.74 1.32 8.61
N LEU A 121 5.62 2.03 8.57
CA LEU A 121 4.35 1.51 8.06
C LEU A 121 4.43 1.24 6.55
N ALA A 122 5.03 2.17 5.79
CA ALA A 122 5.29 1.98 4.37
C ALA A 122 6.21 0.77 4.09
N GLY A 123 7.24 0.56 4.92
CA GLY A 123 8.07 -0.64 4.86
C GLY A 123 7.26 -1.92 5.04
N ARG A 124 6.43 -1.98 6.08
CA ARG A 124 5.56 -3.13 6.36
C ARG A 124 4.55 -3.38 5.24
N ALA A 125 3.86 -2.35 4.75
CA ALA A 125 2.91 -2.50 3.63
C ALA A 125 3.61 -3.05 2.37
N ARG A 126 4.84 -2.60 2.08
CA ARG A 126 5.65 -3.11 0.97
C ARG A 126 6.04 -4.58 1.14
N GLU A 127 6.43 -4.99 2.34
CA GLU A 127 6.76 -6.38 2.66
C GLU A 127 5.55 -7.29 2.52
N GLU A 128 4.41 -6.89 3.07
CA GLU A 128 3.14 -7.60 2.94
C GLU A 128 2.71 -7.72 1.47
N LEU A 129 2.82 -6.62 0.70
CA LEU A 129 2.50 -6.60 -0.73
C LEU A 129 3.39 -7.57 -1.50
N LYS A 130 4.70 -7.55 -1.25
CA LYS A 130 5.66 -8.50 -1.84
C LYS A 130 5.31 -9.94 -1.49
N ALA A 131 4.90 -10.19 -0.25
CA ALA A 131 4.58 -11.52 0.25
C ALA A 131 3.25 -12.10 -0.29
N THR A 132 2.40 -11.29 -0.92
CA THR A 132 1.24 -11.82 -1.66
C THR A 132 1.65 -12.65 -2.88
N GLY A 133 2.92 -12.61 -3.31
CA GLY A 133 3.37 -13.21 -4.56
C GLY A 133 2.77 -12.53 -5.79
N ALA A 134 1.91 -11.52 -5.62
CA ALA A 134 1.64 -10.55 -6.64
C ALA A 134 2.96 -9.81 -6.90
N ARG A 135 3.56 -10.04 -8.08
CA ARG A 135 4.24 -8.93 -8.74
C ARG A 135 3.26 -7.76 -8.71
N PRO A 136 3.64 -6.52 -8.35
CA PRO A 136 2.72 -5.39 -8.38
C PRO A 136 2.09 -5.32 -9.77
N ARG A 137 0.90 -5.89 -9.91
CA ARG A 137 0.08 -5.77 -11.11
C ARG A 137 -0.83 -4.61 -10.77
N ARG A 138 -0.31 -3.40 -11.02
CA ARG A 138 -1.02 -2.11 -11.01
C ARG A 138 -1.11 -1.35 -9.66
N ALA A 139 0.01 -1.02 -9.03
CA ALA A 139 0.03 0.27 -8.29
C ALA A 139 0.18 1.43 -9.29
N TRP A 140 0.87 1.19 -10.40
CA TRP A 140 1.06 2.15 -11.47
C TRP A 140 0.59 1.50 -12.76
N ARG A 141 -0.54 1.98 -13.31
CA ARG A 141 -0.96 1.58 -14.66
C ARG A 141 -0.12 2.30 -15.72
N THR A 142 0.36 3.50 -15.35
CA THR A 142 1.14 4.40 -16.20
C THR A 142 2.28 5.02 -15.38
N GLY A 143 3.29 5.59 -16.05
CA GLY A 143 4.45 6.22 -15.42
C GLY A 143 5.66 5.30 -15.24
N VAL A 144 6.78 5.88 -14.78
CA VAL A 144 8.08 5.19 -14.66
C VAL A 144 8.02 4.04 -13.66
N GLU A 145 7.21 4.20 -12.61
CA GLU A 145 6.98 3.22 -11.56
C GLU A 145 6.17 1.99 -12.03
N ALA A 146 5.54 2.08 -13.21
CA ALA A 146 4.84 0.96 -13.87
C ALA A 146 5.78 0.02 -14.65
N LEU A 147 7.04 0.45 -14.86
CA LEU A 147 8.02 -0.33 -15.60
C LEU A 147 8.57 -1.48 -14.76
N THR A 148 8.72 -2.65 -15.39
CA THR A 148 9.48 -3.76 -14.82
C THR A 148 10.97 -3.41 -14.78
N PRO A 149 11.79 -4.06 -13.93
CA PRO A 149 13.22 -3.81 -13.89
C PRO A 149 13.92 -3.98 -15.25
N SER A 150 13.49 -4.94 -16.06
CA SER A 150 14.01 -5.16 -17.41
C SER A 150 13.63 -4.05 -18.38
N GLU A 151 12.36 -3.61 -18.36
CA GLU A 151 11.91 -2.48 -19.16
C GLU A 151 12.61 -1.19 -18.76
N LEU A 152 12.72 -0.90 -17.45
CA LEU A 152 13.41 0.27 -16.90
C LEU A 152 14.88 0.32 -17.36
N ARG A 153 15.57 -0.82 -17.35
CA ARG A 153 16.97 -0.90 -17.77
C ARG A 153 17.11 -0.64 -19.27
N VAL A 154 16.21 -1.18 -20.09
CA VAL A 154 16.19 -0.92 -21.54
C VAL A 154 15.89 0.55 -21.85
N VAL A 155 14.88 1.16 -21.21
CA VAL A 155 14.54 2.57 -21.49
C VAL A 155 15.60 3.56 -21.03
N ARG A 156 16.34 3.27 -19.94
CA ARG A 156 17.45 4.12 -19.50
C ARG A 156 18.60 4.16 -20.51
N LEU A 157 19.05 2.99 -20.96
CA LEU A 157 20.06 2.90 -22.01
C LEU A 157 19.58 3.57 -23.31
N ALA A 158 18.29 3.44 -23.63
CA ALA A 158 17.71 4.11 -24.78
C ALA A 158 17.68 5.64 -24.63
N ALA A 159 17.37 6.15 -23.43
CA ALA A 159 17.40 7.58 -23.12
C ALA A 159 18.83 8.16 -23.15
N GLU A 160 19.82 7.35 -22.80
CA GLU A 160 21.26 7.68 -22.91
C GLU A 160 21.79 7.62 -24.36
N GLY A 161 20.96 7.25 -25.34
CA GLY A 161 21.31 7.25 -26.75
C GLY A 161 21.73 5.90 -27.34
N ALA A 162 21.78 4.81 -26.56
CA ALA A 162 22.22 3.50 -27.07
C ALA A 162 21.21 2.87 -28.05
N THR A 163 21.66 2.47 -29.24
CA THR A 163 20.83 1.80 -30.24
C THR A 163 20.28 0.46 -29.73
N ASN A 164 19.17 -0.03 -30.33
CA ASN A 164 18.59 -1.32 -29.92
C ASN A 164 19.60 -2.48 -30.02
N ARG A 165 20.54 -2.40 -30.97
CA ARG A 165 21.60 -3.41 -31.17
C ARG A 165 22.65 -3.35 -30.07
N GLU A 166 23.06 -2.15 -29.66
CA GLU A 166 23.97 -1.96 -28.53
C GLU A 166 23.32 -2.40 -27.21
N ILE A 167 22.06 -2.07 -26.98
CA ILE A 167 21.30 -2.53 -25.81
C ILE A 167 21.20 -4.05 -25.78
N ALA A 168 20.87 -4.68 -26.91
CA ALA A 168 20.80 -6.13 -27.04
C ALA A 168 22.13 -6.79 -26.67
N HIS A 169 23.23 -6.23 -27.16
CA HIS A 169 24.59 -6.68 -26.84
C HIS A 169 24.92 -6.51 -25.35
N GLN A 170 24.70 -5.32 -24.79
CA GLN A 170 25.01 -5.02 -23.38
C GLN A 170 24.20 -5.88 -22.39
N LEU A 171 22.94 -6.18 -22.73
CA LEU A 171 22.04 -6.95 -21.87
C LEU A 171 22.03 -8.45 -22.20
N TYR A 172 22.82 -8.90 -23.18
CA TYR A 172 22.86 -10.29 -23.65
C TYR A 172 21.47 -10.85 -24.02
N VAL A 173 20.69 -10.06 -24.75
CA VAL A 173 19.35 -10.43 -25.24
C VAL A 173 19.24 -10.22 -26.74
N THR A 174 18.16 -10.75 -27.35
CA THR A 174 17.92 -10.54 -28.78
C THR A 174 17.41 -9.13 -29.08
N LEU A 175 17.63 -8.64 -30.32
CA LEU A 175 17.06 -7.37 -30.79
C LEU A 175 15.54 -7.31 -30.60
N LYS A 176 14.85 -8.40 -30.94
CA LYS A 176 13.39 -8.55 -30.78
C LYS A 176 12.94 -8.46 -29.32
N THR A 177 13.76 -8.92 -28.39
CA THR A 177 13.51 -8.77 -26.95
C THR A 177 13.57 -7.30 -26.54
N VAL A 178 14.56 -6.55 -27.02
CA VAL A 178 14.69 -5.10 -26.77
C VAL A 178 13.50 -4.35 -27.34
N GLU A 179 13.13 -4.59 -28.59
CA GLU A 179 11.96 -3.99 -29.24
C GLU A 179 10.67 -4.27 -28.46
N GLY A 180 10.49 -5.52 -28.01
CA GLY A 180 9.37 -5.91 -27.19
C GLY A 180 9.34 -5.22 -25.82
N HIS A 181 10.50 -4.96 -25.20
CA HIS A 181 10.57 -4.21 -23.96
C HIS A 181 10.25 -2.73 -24.17
N LEU A 182 10.79 -2.11 -25.23
CA LEU A 182 10.52 -0.71 -25.58
C LEU A 182 9.04 -0.49 -25.89
N SER A 183 8.42 -1.35 -26.72
CA SER A 183 7.00 -1.25 -27.05
C SER A 183 6.11 -1.28 -25.81
N ARG A 184 6.36 -2.22 -24.89
CA ARG A 184 5.61 -2.31 -23.62
C ARG A 184 5.88 -1.12 -22.71
N ALA A 185 7.11 -0.62 -22.68
CA ALA A 185 7.47 0.54 -21.89
C ALA A 185 6.82 1.82 -22.41
N TYR A 186 6.75 2.03 -23.73
CA TYR A 186 6.09 3.20 -24.32
C TYR A 186 4.60 3.23 -24.00
N THR A 187 3.91 2.08 -24.07
CA THR A 187 2.50 2.00 -23.65
C THR A 187 2.33 2.34 -22.17
N LYS A 188 3.26 1.95 -21.30
CA LYS A 188 3.21 2.26 -19.86
C LYS A 188 3.60 3.71 -19.54
N LEU A 189 4.51 4.30 -20.30
CA LEU A 189 4.93 5.69 -20.14
C LEU A 189 3.98 6.68 -20.83
N GLU A 190 3.03 6.18 -21.63
CA GLU A 190 2.10 6.97 -22.43
C GLU A 190 2.81 7.91 -23.41
N ILE A 191 3.92 7.44 -24.00
CA ILE A 191 4.70 8.19 -24.98
C ILE A 191 4.64 7.51 -26.36
N PRO A 192 4.68 8.29 -27.45
CA PRO A 192 4.65 7.78 -28.81
C PRO A 192 5.98 7.11 -29.23
N GLY A 193 7.09 7.38 -28.53
CA GLY A 193 8.36 6.78 -28.88
C GLY A 193 9.57 7.28 -28.11
N ARG A 194 10.74 6.89 -28.61
CA ARG A 194 12.06 7.00 -27.97
C ARG A 194 12.45 8.43 -27.61
N GLU A 195 12.09 9.39 -28.46
CA GLU A 195 12.43 10.82 -28.35
C GLU A 195 11.96 11.44 -27.02
N GLU A 196 10.86 10.92 -26.45
CA GLU A 196 10.29 11.45 -25.21
C GLU A 196 10.88 10.82 -23.95
N LEU A 197 11.69 9.75 -24.08
CA LEU A 197 12.26 9.04 -22.94
C LEU A 197 13.08 9.93 -21.99
N PRO A 198 13.97 10.82 -22.46
CA PRO A 198 14.73 11.69 -21.56
C PRO A 198 13.81 12.57 -20.71
N ARG A 199 12.74 13.11 -21.32
CA ARG A 199 11.78 13.99 -20.64
C ARG A 199 11.01 13.28 -19.53
N VAL A 200 10.57 12.03 -19.76
CA VAL A 200 9.76 11.29 -18.78
C VAL A 200 10.58 10.57 -17.73
N LEU A 201 11.88 10.33 -17.98
CA LEU A 201 12.79 9.68 -17.03
C LEU A 201 13.53 10.66 -16.13
N GLU A 202 13.67 11.92 -16.54
CA GLU A 202 14.08 12.99 -15.64
C GLU A 202 12.89 13.43 -14.79
N PRO A 203 12.90 13.23 -13.45
CA PRO A 203 11.87 13.83 -12.62
C PRO A 203 11.93 15.34 -12.82
N GLU A 204 10.76 15.96 -12.96
CA GLU A 204 10.58 17.40 -12.98
C GLU A 204 11.41 18.00 -11.84
N LYS A 205 12.58 18.56 -12.17
CA LYS A 205 13.37 19.35 -11.23
C LYS A 205 12.38 20.37 -10.71
N THR A 206 12.06 20.29 -9.43
CA THR A 206 11.29 21.28 -8.72
C THR A 206 11.88 22.62 -9.09
N ARG A 207 11.18 23.38 -9.96
CA ARG A 207 11.44 24.80 -10.15
C ARG A 207 11.12 25.40 -8.79
N VAL A 208 12.13 25.50 -7.93
CA VAL A 208 12.09 26.36 -6.77
C VAL A 208 11.92 27.77 -7.35
N PRO A 209 10.82 28.48 -7.05
CA PRO A 209 10.77 29.90 -7.35
C PRO A 209 11.83 30.56 -6.47
N THR A 210 12.87 31.11 -7.09
CA THR A 210 13.82 32.00 -6.42
C THR A 210 13.04 33.24 -5.93
N PRO A 211 13.25 33.72 -4.70
CA PRO A 211 12.51 34.85 -4.12
C PRO A 211 12.61 36.13 -4.94
#